data_AF-A0ABD7D1G3-F1
#
_entry.id   AF-A0ABD7D1G3-F1
#
_cell.length_a   1.000
_cell.length_b   1.000
_cell.length_c   1.000
_cell.angle_alpha   90.00
_cell.angle_beta   90.00
_cell.angle_gamma   90.00
#
_symmetry.space_group_name_H-M   'P 1'
#
loop_
_entity.id
_entity.type
_entity.pdbx_description
1 polymer ?
#
loop_
_entity_poly.entity_id
_entity_poly.type
_entity_poly.pdbx_seq_one_letter_code
_entity_poly.pdbx_strand_id
1 'polypeptide(L)'
;MTSRVRHITIDCADAYALAGFWAEVLGAPLSDDDLPGDPEALVEAPGAAVLFVQVPDGKRTKNRVHLDVQPQDRSRDEEVERLLALGATLVADHRKPNGRGWATLADPEGNEFCVECSAAERAALTGTRLPVTADDVTSAVRLAVDVLAGAPADRWEEPAGSLTWTCWETAEHLSDDLFAYAVQLGPRTPSLERDVPYRWAPERQGGPSNAVFADREAGPAGLLATLEASGALLASMARTTPPGVRSYHGYGVSDPEGFAAMGVVETLVHTHDLARGLGLEWSPPRDLCGRALARLFPDAPEGGDRWAVLLWATGRAELPDHPRRTAWRWDGRPLADQTASSAG
;
A
#
# COMPACT_ATOMS: atom_id res chain seq x y z
N MET A 1 29.72 -8.78 -2.40
CA MET A 1 28.52 -8.44 -1.61
C MET A 1 28.85 -7.26 -0.74
N THR A 2 27.90 -6.37 -0.51
CA THR A 2 28.03 -5.24 0.42
C THR A 2 27.33 -5.57 1.73
N SER A 3 27.78 -4.95 2.82
CA SER A 3 27.15 -5.11 4.14
C SER A 3 25.77 -4.43 4.20
N ARG A 4 24.87 -4.95 5.05
CA ARG A 4 23.58 -4.34 5.40
C ARG A 4 23.59 -3.98 6.90
N VAL A 5 22.98 -2.86 7.27
CA VAL A 5 22.68 -2.57 8.68
C VAL A 5 21.59 -3.54 9.15
N ARG A 6 21.92 -4.44 10.09
CA ARG A 6 21.00 -5.49 10.55
C ARG A 6 19.97 -4.96 11.56
N HIS A 7 20.42 -4.18 12.55
CA HIS A 7 19.59 -3.52 13.56
C HIS A 7 20.32 -2.31 14.15
N ILE A 8 19.56 -1.42 14.81
CA ILE A 8 20.06 -0.34 15.67
C ILE A 8 19.90 -0.79 17.11
N THR A 9 20.96 -0.71 17.91
CA THR A 9 20.92 -1.18 19.31
C THR A 9 20.73 -0.01 20.28
N ILE A 10 19.83 -0.19 21.24
CA ILE A 10 19.53 0.75 22.33
C ILE A 10 19.80 0.05 23.66
N ASP A 11 20.67 0.66 24.46
CA ASP A 11 20.95 0.21 25.83
C ASP A 11 19.77 0.60 26.74
N CYS A 12 19.38 -0.31 27.64
CA CYS A 12 18.22 -0.16 28.52
C CYS A 12 18.39 -0.91 29.85
N ALA A 13 17.47 -0.71 30.79
CA ALA A 13 17.42 -1.38 32.09
C ALA A 13 16.49 -2.60 32.08
N ASP A 14 15.45 -2.61 31.26
CA ASP A 14 14.56 -3.76 31.02
C ASP A 14 14.28 -3.91 29.52
N ALA A 15 14.99 -4.85 28.88
CA ALA A 15 14.92 -5.05 27.44
C ALA A 15 13.51 -5.43 26.97
N TYR A 16 12.85 -6.35 27.69
CA TYR A 16 11.52 -6.83 27.31
C TYR A 16 10.46 -5.75 27.45
N ALA A 17 10.44 -5.02 28.58
CA ALA A 17 9.47 -3.95 28.80
C ALA A 17 9.62 -2.81 27.79
N LEU A 18 10.86 -2.40 27.50
CA LEU A 18 11.11 -1.32 26.55
C LEU A 18 10.80 -1.74 25.11
N ALA A 19 11.16 -2.97 24.74
CA ALA A 19 10.81 -3.53 23.45
C ALA A 19 9.28 -3.62 23.27
N GLY A 20 8.53 -3.96 24.31
CA GLY A 20 7.06 -3.95 24.29
C GLY A 20 6.45 -2.57 24.02
N PHE A 21 7.04 -1.49 24.57
CA PHE A 21 6.65 -0.13 24.19
C PHE A 21 6.92 0.13 22.70
N TRP A 22 8.11 -0.20 22.21
CA TRP A 22 8.50 0.03 20.82
C TRP A 22 7.76 -0.86 19.80
N ALA A 23 7.30 -2.04 20.22
CA ALA A 23 6.40 -2.89 19.44
C ALA A 23 5.09 -2.16 19.11
N GLU A 24 4.50 -1.47 20.09
CA GLU A 24 3.31 -0.63 19.90
C GLU A 24 3.60 0.66 19.10
N VAL A 25 4.81 1.22 19.21
CA VAL A 25 5.23 2.37 18.38
C VAL A 25 5.30 1.98 16.92
N LEU A 26 5.96 0.86 16.62
CA LEU A 26 6.28 0.43 15.25
C LEU A 26 5.22 -0.48 14.63
N GLY A 27 4.23 -0.93 15.40
CA GLY A 27 3.18 -1.84 14.95
C GLY A 27 3.73 -3.23 14.57
N ALA A 28 4.77 -3.69 15.27
CA ALA A 28 5.43 -4.97 15.01
C ALA A 28 5.53 -5.77 16.31
N PRO A 29 5.21 -7.08 16.31
CA PRO A 29 5.30 -7.89 17.52
C PRO A 29 6.77 -8.10 17.94
N LEU A 30 6.95 -8.45 19.21
CA LEU A 30 8.21 -9.02 19.69
C LEU A 30 8.41 -10.42 19.09
N SER A 31 9.65 -10.89 19.07
CA SER A 31 9.94 -12.29 18.79
C SER A 31 9.25 -13.19 19.82
N ASP A 32 8.70 -14.32 19.39
CA ASP A 32 8.15 -15.34 20.31
C ASP A 32 9.23 -15.93 21.24
N ASP A 33 10.50 -15.78 20.87
CA ASP A 33 11.66 -16.22 21.65
C ASP A 33 12.10 -15.21 22.72
N ASP A 34 11.65 -13.94 22.64
CA ASP A 34 12.02 -12.91 23.61
C ASP A 34 11.05 -12.93 24.81
N LEU A 35 11.56 -13.20 26.01
CA LEU A 35 10.75 -13.40 27.22
C LEU A 35 11.09 -12.39 28.33
N PRO A 36 10.17 -12.16 29.29
CA PRO A 36 10.45 -11.30 30.44
C PRO A 36 11.71 -11.74 31.21
N GLY A 37 12.66 -10.82 31.36
CA GLY A 37 13.93 -11.04 32.06
C GLY A 37 15.10 -11.43 31.15
N ASP A 38 14.88 -11.61 29.85
CA ASP A 38 15.96 -11.81 28.90
C ASP A 38 16.84 -10.56 28.78
N PRO A 39 18.16 -10.72 28.55
CA PRO A 39 19.10 -9.61 28.51
C PRO A 39 18.97 -8.77 27.23
N GLU A 40 18.20 -9.22 26.25
CA GLU A 40 17.94 -8.50 25.01
C GLU A 40 16.56 -8.84 24.46
N ALA A 41 15.98 -7.95 23.67
CA ALA A 41 14.73 -8.16 22.95
C ALA A 41 14.73 -7.37 21.63
N LEU A 42 14.18 -7.94 20.57
CA LEU A 42 14.22 -7.38 19.22
C LEU A 42 12.82 -7.02 18.71
N VAL A 43 12.68 -5.79 18.20
CA VAL A 43 11.50 -5.37 17.43
C VAL A 43 11.90 -5.27 15.96
N GLU A 44 11.35 -6.16 15.12
CA GLU A 44 11.55 -6.14 13.66
C GLU A 44 10.31 -5.62 12.93
N ALA A 45 10.37 -4.37 12.47
CA ALA A 45 9.34 -3.77 11.65
C ALA A 45 9.75 -3.71 10.17
N PRO A 46 8.80 -3.59 9.23
CA PRO A 46 9.12 -3.33 7.83
C PRO A 46 10.01 -2.09 7.68
N GLY A 47 11.27 -2.28 7.30
CA GLY A 47 12.24 -1.20 7.06
C GLY A 47 13.12 -0.81 8.25
N ALA A 48 12.88 -1.32 9.46
CA ALA A 48 13.70 -1.02 10.65
C ALA A 48 13.74 -2.21 11.63
N ALA A 49 14.90 -2.46 12.24
CA ALA A 49 15.03 -3.41 13.33
C ALA A 49 15.73 -2.71 14.51
N VAL A 50 15.13 -2.76 15.69
CA VAL A 50 15.64 -2.11 16.90
C VAL A 50 15.85 -3.18 17.98
N LEU A 51 17.10 -3.34 18.41
CA LEU A 51 17.51 -4.30 19.43
C LEU A 51 17.68 -3.56 20.76
N PHE A 52 16.99 -4.02 21.79
CA PHE A 52 17.13 -3.50 23.15
C PHE A 52 18.06 -4.42 23.92
N VAL A 53 19.10 -3.88 24.56
CA VAL A 53 20.07 -4.66 25.34
C VAL A 53 20.13 -4.14 26.76
N GLN A 54 19.94 -5.04 27.71
CA GLN A 54 19.98 -4.72 29.12
C GLN A 54 21.42 -4.47 29.57
N VAL A 55 21.66 -3.30 30.16
CA VAL A 55 22.95 -2.90 30.72
C VAL A 55 22.78 -2.43 32.17
N PRO A 56 23.80 -2.59 33.04
CA PRO A 56 23.69 -2.19 34.45
C PRO A 56 23.70 -0.67 34.66
N ASP A 57 24.19 0.08 33.68
CA ASP A 57 24.33 1.53 33.76
C ASP A 57 23.12 2.23 33.13
N GLY A 58 22.39 3.01 33.93
CA GLY A 58 21.33 3.86 33.41
C GLY A 58 21.87 4.97 32.49
N LYS A 59 21.01 5.49 31.60
CA LYS A 59 21.34 6.57 30.67
C LYS A 59 21.91 7.80 31.40
N ARG A 60 23.09 8.27 30.96
CA ARG A 60 23.80 9.41 31.58
C ARG A 60 23.80 10.68 30.73
N THR A 61 23.77 10.53 29.42
CA THR A 61 23.84 11.64 28.46
C THR A 61 22.83 11.40 27.35
N LYS A 62 22.50 12.47 26.60
CA LYS A 62 21.64 12.39 25.42
C LYS A 62 22.15 11.35 24.41
N ASN A 63 21.22 10.64 23.76
CA ASN A 63 21.54 9.70 22.68
C ASN A 63 22.19 10.43 21.50
N ARG A 64 23.25 9.84 20.94
CA ARG A 64 23.97 10.42 19.78
C ARG A 64 23.37 10.01 18.44
N VAL A 65 22.58 8.94 18.45
CA VAL A 65 21.75 8.49 17.33
C VAL A 65 20.30 8.83 17.69
N HIS A 66 19.55 9.34 16.73
CA HIS A 66 18.15 9.68 16.88
C HIS A 66 17.34 8.74 15.98
N LEU A 67 16.25 8.19 16.53
CA LEU A 67 15.22 7.54 15.73
C LEU A 67 14.15 8.59 15.41
N ASP A 68 13.85 8.75 14.13
CA ASP A 68 12.79 9.65 13.67
C ASP A 68 11.65 8.77 13.14
N VAL A 69 10.51 8.80 13.84
CA VAL A 69 9.30 8.04 13.47
C VAL A 69 8.36 8.94 12.67
N GLN A 70 7.75 8.35 11.63
CA GLN A 70 6.75 9.02 10.81
C GLN A 70 5.43 8.25 10.90
N PRO A 71 4.33 8.86 11.38
CA PRO A 71 3.02 8.22 11.36
C PRO A 71 2.55 7.99 9.93
N GLN A 72 1.93 6.83 9.69
CA GLN A 72 1.53 6.37 8.35
C GLN A 72 0.05 6.62 8.06
N ASP A 73 -0.80 6.60 9.08
CA ASP A 73 -2.27 6.62 8.98
C ASP A 73 -2.92 7.77 9.76
N ARG A 74 -2.12 8.62 10.41
CA ARG A 74 -2.57 9.74 11.24
C ARG A 74 -1.61 10.92 11.16
N SER A 75 -2.05 12.07 11.67
CA SER A 75 -1.20 13.25 11.79
C SER A 75 -0.10 13.07 12.84
N ARG A 76 0.93 13.91 12.76
CA ARG A 76 1.97 14.00 13.81
C ARG A 76 1.37 14.23 15.19
N ASP A 77 0.38 15.11 15.27
CA ASP A 77 -0.14 15.54 16.57
C ASP A 77 -1.00 14.43 17.21
N GLU A 78 -1.80 13.71 16.43
CA GLU A 78 -2.50 12.49 16.90
C GLU A 78 -1.51 11.39 17.33
N GLU A 79 -0.40 11.23 16.62
CA GLU A 79 0.63 10.27 17.00
C GLU A 79 1.35 10.65 18.29
N VAL A 80 1.66 11.94 18.48
CA VAL A 80 2.21 12.44 19.74
C VAL A 80 1.26 12.13 20.89
N GLU A 81 -0.04 12.40 20.74
CA GLU A 81 -1.05 12.10 21.77
C GLU A 81 -1.10 10.61 22.10
N ARG A 82 -1.09 9.74 21.09
CA ARG A 82 -1.05 8.28 21.26
C ARG A 82 0.19 7.83 22.03
N LEU A 83 1.36 8.32 21.64
CA LEU A 83 2.63 7.91 22.24
C LEU A 83 2.76 8.39 23.70
N LEU A 84 2.24 9.59 24.02
CA LEU A 84 2.13 10.04 25.40
C LEU A 84 1.22 9.13 26.23
N ALA A 85 0.10 8.67 25.67
CA ALA A 85 -0.79 7.72 26.33
C ALA A 85 -0.14 6.33 26.54
N LEU A 86 0.81 5.94 25.67
CA LEU A 86 1.61 4.71 25.80
C LEU A 86 2.75 4.81 26.83
N GLY A 87 3.00 6.00 27.39
CA GLY A 87 4.04 6.21 28.41
C GLY A 87 5.27 6.98 27.94
N ALA A 88 5.27 7.50 26.71
CA ALA A 88 6.29 8.45 26.28
C ALA A 88 6.15 9.80 27.02
N THR A 89 7.22 10.58 27.02
CA THR A 89 7.24 11.95 27.58
C THR A 89 7.68 12.97 26.56
N LEU A 90 7.04 14.15 26.51
CA LEU A 90 7.46 15.24 25.63
C LEU A 90 8.70 15.92 26.18
N VAL A 91 9.82 15.83 25.46
CA VAL A 91 11.12 16.41 25.85
C VAL A 91 11.28 17.81 25.27
N ALA A 92 10.96 17.98 23.99
CA ALA A 92 11.06 19.27 23.32
C ALA A 92 10.05 19.38 22.19
N ASP A 93 9.42 20.55 22.08
CA ASP A 93 8.49 20.85 21.00
C ASP A 93 9.19 21.74 19.95
N HIS A 94 9.45 21.17 18.78
CA HIS A 94 10.06 21.86 17.63
C HIS A 94 9.06 22.06 16.49
N ARG A 95 7.76 21.87 16.76
CA ARG A 95 6.69 22.12 15.79
C ARG A 95 6.59 23.62 15.53
N LYS A 96 6.39 23.98 14.27
CA LYS A 96 6.33 25.37 13.81
C LYS A 96 4.90 25.73 13.45
N PRO A 97 4.49 27.01 13.58
CA PRO A 97 3.15 27.46 13.20
C PRO A 97 2.76 27.18 11.74
N ASN A 98 3.74 26.94 10.86
CA ASN A 98 3.51 26.56 9.47
C ASN A 98 3.38 25.04 9.25
N GLY A 99 3.10 24.26 10.30
CA GLY A 99 2.93 22.81 10.25
C GLY A 99 4.23 22.01 10.23
N ARG A 100 5.37 22.59 9.82
CA ARG A 100 6.67 21.92 9.76
C ARG A 100 7.26 21.64 11.15
N GLY A 101 8.33 20.84 11.19
CA GLY A 101 9.04 20.50 12.43
C GLY A 101 8.59 19.17 13.02
N TRP A 102 9.08 18.87 14.21
CA TRP A 102 8.88 17.59 14.89
C TRP A 102 8.65 17.81 16.39
N ALA A 103 8.16 16.79 17.07
CA ALA A 103 8.17 16.72 18.52
C ALA A 103 9.24 15.71 18.96
N THR A 104 10.11 16.08 19.90
CA THR A 104 11.03 15.11 20.50
C THR A 104 10.37 14.53 21.74
N LEU A 105 10.13 13.22 21.71
CA LEU A 105 9.66 12.44 22.84
C LEU A 105 10.81 11.63 23.44
N ALA A 106 10.61 11.13 24.66
CA ALA A 106 11.42 10.09 25.24
C ALA A 106 10.55 8.88 25.58
N ASP A 107 11.06 7.69 25.34
CA ASP A 107 10.43 6.43 25.75
C ASP A 107 10.42 6.29 27.30
N PRO A 108 9.82 5.23 27.86
CA PRO A 108 9.72 5.04 29.31
C PRO A 108 11.06 5.02 30.06
N GLU A 109 12.18 4.75 29.37
CA GLU A 109 13.53 4.76 29.95
C GLU A 109 14.32 6.04 29.66
N GLY A 110 13.70 7.01 28.96
CA GLY A 110 14.30 8.30 28.69
C GLY A 110 15.09 8.37 27.39
N ASN A 111 15.05 7.36 26.52
CA ASN A 111 15.71 7.42 25.21
C ASN A 111 14.93 8.33 24.26
N GLU A 112 15.61 9.33 23.69
CA GLU A 112 14.96 10.32 22.83
C GLU A 112 14.70 9.79 21.42
N PHE A 113 13.53 10.13 20.88
CA PHE A 113 13.14 9.92 19.49
C PHE A 113 12.26 11.07 18.99
N CYS A 114 12.19 11.28 17.67
CA CYS A 114 11.42 12.38 17.08
C CYS A 114 10.16 11.85 16.41
N VAL A 115 9.03 12.55 16.57
CA VAL A 115 7.80 12.33 15.80
C VAL A 115 7.73 13.38 14.70
N GLU A 116 7.92 12.93 13.46
CA GLU A 116 7.90 13.76 12.26
C GLU A 116 6.48 13.97 11.71
N CYS A 117 6.33 14.94 10.81
CA CYS A 117 5.12 15.01 9.97
C CYS A 117 4.92 13.71 9.19
N SER A 118 3.67 13.25 9.15
CA SER A 118 3.24 12.20 8.22
C SER A 118 3.60 12.56 6.78
N ALA A 119 3.67 11.55 5.92
CA ALA A 119 3.87 11.78 4.49
C ALA A 119 2.78 12.72 3.93
N ALA A 120 1.53 12.55 4.38
CA ALA A 120 0.39 13.35 3.96
C ALA A 120 0.50 14.82 4.37
N GLU A 121 0.85 15.10 5.64
CA GLU A 121 1.10 16.46 6.10
C GLU A 121 2.25 17.10 5.33
N ARG A 122 3.34 16.34 5.11
CA ARG A 122 4.50 16.83 4.35
C ARG A 122 4.11 17.19 2.92
N ALA A 123 3.37 16.32 2.25
CA ALA A 123 2.86 16.53 0.89
C ALA A 123 1.98 17.77 0.77
N ALA A 124 1.05 17.97 1.72
CA ALA A 124 0.20 19.14 1.78
C ALA A 124 1.02 20.45 1.95
N LEU A 125 2.07 20.40 2.78
CA LEU A 125 2.93 21.56 3.05
C LEU A 125 3.82 21.94 1.85
N THR A 126 4.26 20.97 1.06
CA THR A 126 5.14 21.20 -0.10
C THR A 126 4.39 21.32 -1.42
N GLY A 127 3.07 21.12 -1.42
CA GLY A 127 2.28 21.03 -2.65
C GLY A 127 2.68 19.85 -3.54
N THR A 128 3.38 18.86 -2.98
CA THR A 128 3.82 17.66 -3.71
C THR A 128 2.76 16.60 -3.60
N ARG A 129 2.52 15.87 -4.68
CA ARG A 129 1.63 14.72 -4.65
C ARG A 129 2.23 13.58 -3.79
N LEU A 130 1.37 12.83 -3.10
CA LEU A 130 1.73 11.52 -2.56
C LEU A 130 1.81 10.47 -3.69
N PRO A 131 2.94 9.76 -3.83
CA PRO A 131 3.05 8.67 -4.79
C PRO A 131 2.14 7.51 -4.39
N VAL A 132 1.77 6.66 -5.35
CA VAL A 132 1.20 5.35 -5.03
C VAL A 132 2.32 4.41 -4.58
N THR A 133 2.12 3.68 -3.48
CA THR A 133 3.15 2.80 -2.91
C THR A 133 2.77 1.32 -2.98
N ALA A 134 3.71 0.44 -2.66
CA ALA A 134 3.42 -0.98 -2.45
C ALA A 134 2.43 -1.24 -1.29
N ASP A 135 2.42 -0.37 -0.28
CA ASP A 135 1.49 -0.45 0.84
C ASP A 135 0.06 -0.09 0.41
N ASP A 136 -0.09 0.77 -0.60
CA ASP A 136 -1.38 1.07 -1.22
C ASP A 136 -1.97 -0.16 -1.93
N VAL A 137 -1.14 -0.93 -2.65
CA VAL A 137 -1.54 -2.21 -3.27
C VAL A 137 -1.99 -3.19 -2.19
N THR A 138 -1.17 -3.35 -1.14
CA THR A 138 -1.48 -4.24 -0.01
C THR A 138 -2.80 -3.87 0.66
N SER A 139 -3.01 -2.57 0.89
CA SER A 139 -4.24 -2.04 1.50
C SER A 139 -5.46 -2.25 0.61
N ALA A 140 -5.34 -2.00 -0.70
CA ALA A 140 -6.42 -2.21 -1.66
C ALA A 140 -6.87 -3.68 -1.68
N VAL A 141 -5.91 -4.61 -1.77
CA VAL A 141 -6.16 -6.05 -1.84
C VAL A 141 -6.77 -6.56 -0.54
N ARG A 142 -6.24 -6.15 0.62
CA ARG A 142 -6.81 -6.53 1.91
C ARG A 142 -8.26 -6.06 2.06
N LEU A 143 -8.55 -4.80 1.73
CA LEU A 143 -9.92 -4.26 1.78
C LEU A 143 -10.86 -5.04 0.85
N ALA A 144 -10.39 -5.40 -0.35
CA ALA A 144 -11.17 -6.20 -1.29
C ALA A 144 -11.47 -7.59 -0.72
N VAL A 145 -10.45 -8.29 -0.21
CA VAL A 145 -10.59 -9.63 0.36
C VAL A 145 -11.50 -9.62 1.59
N ASP A 146 -11.32 -8.66 2.50
CA ASP A 146 -12.15 -8.51 3.71
C ASP A 146 -13.65 -8.39 3.34
N VAL A 147 -13.98 -7.62 2.31
CA VAL A 147 -15.37 -7.45 1.86
C VAL A 147 -15.88 -8.69 1.12
N LEU A 148 -15.10 -9.24 0.20
CA LEU A 148 -15.51 -10.39 -0.61
C LEU A 148 -15.62 -11.69 0.20
N ALA A 149 -14.88 -11.82 1.30
CA ALA A 149 -14.99 -12.95 2.22
C ALA A 149 -16.38 -13.04 2.88
N GLY A 150 -17.14 -11.93 2.91
CA GLY A 150 -18.53 -11.90 3.38
C GLY A 150 -19.56 -12.42 2.36
N ALA A 151 -19.16 -12.76 1.14
CA ALA A 151 -20.07 -13.19 0.08
C ALA A 151 -20.64 -14.60 0.29
N PRO A 152 -21.91 -14.86 -0.08
CA PRO A 152 -22.45 -16.22 -0.13
C PRO A 152 -21.71 -17.08 -1.17
N ALA A 153 -21.32 -18.30 -0.77
CA ALA A 153 -20.50 -19.18 -1.60
C ALA A 153 -21.19 -19.65 -2.90
N ASP A 154 -22.52 -19.64 -2.95
CA ASP A 154 -23.34 -20.09 -4.08
C ASP A 154 -23.54 -19.02 -5.17
N ARG A 155 -23.11 -17.78 -4.92
CA ARG A 155 -23.32 -16.65 -5.86
C ARG A 155 -22.13 -16.36 -6.78
N TRP A 156 -21.03 -17.11 -6.66
CA TRP A 156 -19.79 -16.81 -7.40
C TRP A 156 -19.89 -17.09 -8.91
N GLU A 157 -20.89 -17.84 -9.35
CA GLU A 157 -21.18 -18.05 -10.78
C GLU A 157 -22.15 -17.00 -11.36
N GLU A 158 -22.65 -16.08 -10.53
CA GLU A 158 -23.47 -14.97 -11.01
C GLU A 158 -22.62 -13.88 -11.68
N PRO A 159 -23.19 -13.08 -12.59
CA PRO A 159 -22.47 -11.96 -13.21
C PRO A 159 -21.93 -10.95 -12.20
N ALA A 160 -20.70 -10.48 -12.41
CA ALA A 160 -20.09 -9.41 -11.61
C ALA A 160 -20.66 -8.05 -12.02
N GLY A 161 -21.75 -7.64 -11.36
CA GLY A 161 -22.38 -6.36 -11.59
C GLY A 161 -22.93 -6.24 -13.01
N SER A 162 -22.37 -5.34 -13.82
CA SER A 162 -22.75 -5.19 -15.24
C SER A 162 -21.87 -5.96 -16.21
N LEU A 163 -20.89 -6.71 -15.73
CA LEU A 163 -19.98 -7.48 -16.58
C LEU A 163 -20.66 -8.75 -17.10
N THR A 164 -20.16 -9.26 -18.22
CA THR A 164 -20.57 -10.57 -18.77
C THR A 164 -19.79 -11.74 -18.15
N TRP A 165 -18.79 -11.43 -17.32
CA TRP A 165 -18.01 -12.41 -16.57
C TRP A 165 -18.70 -12.73 -15.26
N THR A 166 -18.52 -13.95 -14.77
CA THR A 166 -18.99 -14.33 -13.44
C THR A 166 -18.15 -13.62 -12.36
N CYS A 167 -18.64 -13.65 -11.12
CA CYS A 167 -17.87 -13.15 -9.98
C CYS A 167 -16.57 -13.95 -9.81
N TRP A 168 -16.60 -15.27 -10.04
CA TRP A 168 -15.41 -16.11 -10.04
C TRP A 168 -14.39 -15.62 -11.08
N GLU A 169 -14.79 -15.50 -12.33
CA GLU A 169 -13.91 -15.09 -13.43
C GLU A 169 -13.35 -13.68 -13.24
N THR A 170 -14.14 -12.78 -12.67
CA THR A 170 -13.73 -11.39 -12.41
C THR A 170 -12.67 -11.33 -11.29
N ALA A 171 -12.80 -12.15 -10.25
CA ALA A 171 -11.80 -12.24 -9.20
C ALA A 171 -10.52 -12.97 -9.66
N GLU A 172 -10.64 -13.97 -10.55
CA GLU A 172 -9.48 -14.58 -11.21
C GLU A 172 -8.76 -13.59 -12.10
N HIS A 173 -9.50 -12.84 -12.93
CA HIS A 173 -8.94 -11.78 -13.75
C HIS A 173 -8.21 -10.73 -12.91
N LEU A 174 -8.81 -10.29 -11.81
CA LEU A 174 -8.14 -9.38 -10.89
C LEU A 174 -6.85 -9.98 -10.30
N SER A 175 -6.87 -11.27 -9.94
CA SER A 175 -5.67 -11.98 -9.47
C SER A 175 -4.60 -12.04 -10.57
N ASP A 176 -5.01 -12.23 -11.82
CA ASP A 176 -4.13 -12.27 -12.98
C ASP A 176 -3.54 -10.90 -13.33
N ASP A 177 -4.30 -9.80 -13.25
CA ASP A 177 -3.81 -8.44 -13.49
C ASP A 177 -2.68 -8.09 -12.51
N LEU A 178 -2.90 -8.34 -11.22
CA LEU A 178 -1.89 -8.11 -10.19
C LEU A 178 -0.63 -8.95 -10.43
N PHE A 179 -0.79 -10.22 -10.80
CA PHE A 179 0.32 -11.08 -11.19
C PHE A 179 1.04 -10.55 -12.43
N ALA A 180 0.30 -10.19 -13.49
CA ALA A 180 0.83 -9.70 -14.76
C ALA A 180 1.67 -8.43 -14.54
N TYR A 181 1.17 -7.48 -13.76
CA TYR A 181 1.91 -6.27 -13.39
C TYR A 181 3.18 -6.58 -12.59
N ALA A 182 3.12 -7.54 -11.66
CA ALA A 182 4.28 -7.95 -10.88
C ALA A 182 5.37 -8.54 -11.79
N VAL A 183 5.01 -9.46 -12.68
CA VAL A 183 6.00 -10.15 -13.53
C VAL A 183 6.61 -9.24 -14.58
N GLN A 184 5.93 -8.16 -15.00
CA GLN A 184 6.52 -7.15 -15.88
C GLN A 184 7.75 -6.47 -15.28
N LEU A 185 7.88 -6.42 -13.95
CA LEU A 185 9.02 -5.84 -13.24
C LEU A 185 10.12 -6.87 -12.91
N GLY A 186 9.82 -8.17 -13.06
CA GLY A 186 10.71 -9.26 -12.65
C GLY A 186 12.01 -9.43 -13.47
N PRO A 187 12.01 -9.27 -14.81
CA PRO A 187 13.24 -9.42 -15.59
C PRO A 187 14.31 -8.41 -15.19
N ARG A 188 15.59 -8.84 -15.19
CA ARG A 188 16.73 -7.92 -14.97
C ARG A 188 16.74 -6.72 -15.92
N THR A 189 16.27 -6.94 -17.15
CA THR A 189 16.08 -5.90 -18.16
C THR A 189 14.67 -6.07 -18.72
N PRO A 190 13.66 -5.38 -18.15
CA PRO A 190 12.29 -5.49 -18.63
C PRO A 190 12.16 -5.02 -20.09
N SER A 191 11.23 -5.62 -20.83
CA SER A 191 10.95 -5.20 -22.21
C SER A 191 10.17 -3.90 -22.20
N LEU A 192 10.42 -3.03 -23.19
CA LEU A 192 9.64 -1.82 -23.42
C LEU A 192 8.63 -1.96 -24.58
N GLU A 193 8.57 -3.14 -25.21
CA GLU A 193 7.82 -3.36 -26.46
C GLU A 193 6.74 -4.43 -26.35
N ARG A 194 6.85 -5.33 -25.37
CA ARG A 194 5.95 -6.47 -25.22
C ARG A 194 5.85 -6.93 -23.78
N ASP A 195 4.77 -7.64 -23.47
CA ASP A 195 4.61 -8.34 -22.21
C ASP A 195 5.63 -9.48 -22.04
N VAL A 196 5.91 -9.81 -20.79
CA VAL A 196 6.62 -11.05 -20.43
C VAL A 196 5.79 -12.22 -20.99
N PRO A 197 6.39 -13.14 -21.75
CA PRO A 197 5.67 -14.09 -22.59
C PRO A 197 5.15 -15.29 -21.80
N TYR A 198 4.34 -15.04 -20.76
CA TYR A 198 3.49 -16.06 -20.17
C TYR A 198 2.44 -16.53 -21.20
N ARG A 199 1.93 -17.73 -21.00
CA ARG A 199 0.82 -18.23 -21.81
C ARG A 199 -0.48 -17.65 -21.26
N TRP A 200 -1.08 -16.75 -22.01
CA TRP A 200 -2.39 -16.17 -21.72
C TRP A 200 -3.44 -16.90 -22.54
N ALA A 201 -4.49 -17.41 -21.89
CA ALA A 201 -5.61 -18.04 -22.57
C ALA A 201 -6.87 -17.95 -21.72
N PRO A 202 -8.07 -17.92 -22.32
CA PRO A 202 -9.30 -18.03 -21.55
C PRO A 202 -9.66 -19.50 -21.30
N GLU A 203 -10.29 -19.81 -20.16
CA GLU A 203 -10.85 -21.15 -19.89
C GLU A 203 -12.08 -21.46 -20.76
N ARG A 204 -12.84 -20.42 -21.12
CA ARG A 204 -14.01 -20.54 -22.00
C ARG A 204 -14.09 -19.40 -23.01
N GLN A 205 -14.83 -19.62 -24.08
CA GLN A 205 -15.08 -18.58 -25.07
C GLN A 205 -15.75 -17.34 -24.42
N GLY A 206 -15.16 -16.16 -24.65
CA GLY A 206 -15.63 -14.89 -24.10
C GLY A 206 -15.29 -14.64 -22.63
N GLY A 207 -14.57 -15.56 -21.97
CA GLY A 207 -13.98 -15.32 -20.64
C GLY A 207 -12.72 -14.46 -20.71
N PRO A 208 -12.21 -13.99 -19.55
CA PRO A 208 -10.95 -13.26 -19.47
C PRO A 208 -9.78 -14.16 -19.87
N SER A 209 -8.74 -13.58 -20.46
CA SER A 209 -7.53 -14.30 -20.87
C SER A 209 -6.47 -14.17 -19.79
N ASN A 210 -6.29 -15.22 -19.00
CA ASN A 210 -5.42 -15.20 -17.82
C ASN A 210 -4.24 -16.17 -17.99
N ALA A 211 -3.21 -16.00 -17.15
CA ALA A 211 -2.19 -17.00 -16.85
C ALA A 211 -2.40 -17.62 -15.45
N VAL A 212 -3.06 -16.91 -14.55
CA VAL A 212 -3.41 -17.35 -13.19
C VAL A 212 -4.88 -17.78 -13.13
N PHE A 213 -5.11 -18.99 -12.63
CA PHE A 213 -6.43 -19.58 -12.40
C PHE A 213 -6.47 -20.16 -10.99
N ALA A 214 -7.57 -19.94 -10.27
CA ALA A 214 -7.73 -20.49 -8.94
C ALA A 214 -8.28 -21.92 -9.03
N ASP A 215 -7.87 -22.77 -8.08
CA ASP A 215 -8.45 -24.11 -7.96
C ASP A 215 -9.92 -24.00 -7.53
N ARG A 216 -10.83 -24.46 -8.41
CA ARG A 216 -12.27 -24.49 -8.17
C ARG A 216 -12.65 -25.33 -6.95
N GLU A 217 -11.88 -26.39 -6.64
CA GLU A 217 -12.14 -27.24 -5.47
C GLU A 217 -11.86 -26.52 -4.14
N ALA A 218 -11.00 -25.50 -4.14
CA ALA A 218 -10.72 -24.68 -2.97
C ALA A 218 -11.83 -23.64 -2.67
N GLY A 219 -12.79 -23.48 -3.58
CA GLY A 219 -13.92 -22.57 -3.45
C GLY A 219 -13.52 -21.09 -3.33
N PRO A 220 -14.47 -20.21 -2.94
CA PRO A 220 -14.21 -18.77 -2.83
C PRO A 220 -13.06 -18.40 -1.90
N ALA A 221 -12.86 -19.15 -0.81
CA ALA A 221 -11.75 -18.91 0.10
C ALA A 221 -10.39 -19.12 -0.58
N GLY A 222 -10.23 -20.17 -1.38
CA GLY A 222 -9.02 -20.40 -2.17
C GLY A 222 -8.81 -19.38 -3.29
N LEU A 223 -9.89 -18.92 -3.91
CA LEU A 223 -9.86 -17.83 -4.88
C LEU A 223 -9.36 -16.53 -4.26
N LEU A 224 -9.86 -16.17 -3.07
CA LEU A 224 -9.39 -14.99 -2.35
C LEU A 224 -7.93 -15.12 -1.88
N ALA A 225 -7.49 -16.31 -1.48
CA ALA A 225 -6.08 -16.56 -1.19
C ALA A 225 -5.18 -16.39 -2.44
N THR A 226 -5.69 -16.73 -3.63
CA THR A 226 -5.00 -16.49 -4.90
C THR A 226 -4.86 -14.99 -5.18
N LEU A 227 -5.92 -14.22 -4.92
CA LEU A 227 -5.91 -12.75 -5.02
C LEU A 227 -4.88 -12.13 -4.05
N GLU A 228 -4.87 -12.56 -2.79
CA GLU A 228 -3.87 -12.10 -1.80
C GLU A 228 -2.44 -12.39 -2.25
N ALA A 229 -2.19 -13.60 -2.76
CA ALA A 229 -0.86 -13.98 -3.24
C ALA A 229 -0.41 -13.11 -4.42
N SER A 230 -1.26 -12.89 -5.42
CA SER A 230 -0.94 -12.01 -6.55
C SER A 230 -0.73 -10.55 -6.12
N GLY A 231 -1.55 -10.05 -5.20
CA GLY A 231 -1.38 -8.72 -4.60
C GLY A 231 -0.04 -8.58 -3.89
N ALA A 232 0.37 -9.59 -3.11
CA ALA A 232 1.64 -9.62 -2.42
C ALA A 232 2.83 -9.66 -3.40
N LEU A 233 2.71 -10.36 -4.53
CA LEU A 233 3.71 -10.35 -5.59
C LEU A 233 3.90 -8.95 -6.17
N LEU A 234 2.82 -8.26 -6.53
CA LEU A 234 2.90 -6.90 -7.06
C LEU A 234 3.47 -5.92 -6.04
N ALA A 235 2.97 -5.96 -4.80
CA ALA A 235 3.49 -5.12 -3.73
C ALA A 235 5.00 -5.35 -3.50
N SER A 236 5.45 -6.60 -3.52
CA SER A 236 6.87 -6.95 -3.36
C SER A 236 7.72 -6.42 -4.52
N MET A 237 7.26 -6.57 -5.75
CA MET A 237 7.95 -6.07 -6.93
C MET A 237 8.01 -4.54 -6.92
N ALA A 238 6.88 -3.86 -6.65
CA ALA A 238 6.84 -2.40 -6.55
C ALA A 238 7.76 -1.85 -5.46
N ARG A 239 7.87 -2.55 -4.33
CA ARG A 239 8.74 -2.15 -3.20
C ARG A 239 10.23 -2.32 -3.50
N THR A 240 10.60 -3.39 -4.22
CA THR A 240 12.00 -3.78 -4.40
C THR A 240 12.61 -3.31 -5.72
N THR A 241 11.76 -3.00 -6.71
CA THR A 241 12.21 -2.52 -8.01
C THR A 241 12.67 -1.06 -7.93
N PRO A 242 13.87 -0.73 -8.44
CA PRO A 242 14.33 0.65 -8.46
C PRO A 242 13.35 1.58 -9.20
N PRO A 243 13.06 2.80 -8.71
CA PRO A 243 12.09 3.72 -9.33
C PRO A 243 12.41 4.12 -10.79
N GLY A 244 13.67 3.98 -11.21
CA GLY A 244 14.13 4.26 -12.58
C GLY A 244 13.84 3.14 -13.59
N VAL A 245 13.40 1.97 -13.15
CA VAL A 245 13.06 0.85 -14.04
C VAL A 245 11.82 1.21 -14.87
N ARG A 246 11.80 0.75 -16.12
CA ARG A 246 10.71 0.93 -17.06
C ARG A 246 10.34 -0.41 -17.66
N SER A 247 9.05 -0.67 -17.82
CA SER A 247 8.55 -1.90 -18.44
C SER A 247 7.30 -1.63 -19.28
N TYR A 248 7.06 -2.48 -20.27
CA TYR A 248 5.94 -2.36 -21.19
C TYR A 248 4.60 -2.49 -20.47
N HIS A 249 3.62 -1.72 -20.93
CA HIS A 249 2.20 -1.98 -20.69
C HIS A 249 1.42 -1.43 -21.89
N GLY A 250 0.27 -2.05 -22.21
CA GLY A 250 -0.54 -1.66 -23.37
C GLY A 250 -1.01 -0.20 -23.37
N TYR A 251 -1.05 0.44 -22.19
CA TYR A 251 -1.40 1.85 -22.01
C TYR A 251 -0.20 2.77 -21.71
N GLY A 252 1.00 2.33 -22.10
CA GLY A 252 2.23 3.11 -22.03
C GLY A 252 3.30 2.41 -21.20
N VAL A 253 4.57 2.58 -21.59
CA VAL A 253 5.72 2.11 -20.80
C VAL A 253 5.64 2.70 -19.40
N SER A 254 5.59 1.84 -18.38
CA SER A 254 5.33 2.25 -17.00
C SER A 254 6.53 2.05 -16.09
N ASP A 255 6.45 2.63 -14.90
CA ASP A 255 7.41 2.52 -13.80
C ASP A 255 6.78 1.76 -12.62
N PRO A 256 7.55 1.42 -11.56
CA PRO A 256 6.99 0.67 -10.43
C PRO A 256 5.79 1.35 -9.75
N GLU A 257 5.78 2.69 -9.65
CA GLU A 257 4.61 3.42 -9.14
C GLU A 257 3.40 3.25 -10.07
N GLY A 258 3.60 3.31 -11.39
CA GLY A 258 2.54 3.13 -12.37
C GLY A 258 1.90 1.75 -12.30
N PHE A 259 2.70 0.67 -12.18
CA PHE A 259 2.17 -0.68 -11.96
C PHE A 259 1.46 -0.83 -10.61
N ALA A 260 1.97 -0.23 -9.54
CA ALA A 260 1.28 -0.21 -8.26
C ALA A 260 -0.07 0.53 -8.36
N ALA A 261 -0.10 1.68 -9.02
CA ALA A 261 -1.33 2.43 -9.27
C ALA A 261 -2.32 1.65 -10.15
N MET A 262 -1.83 0.91 -11.14
CA MET A 262 -2.64 0.03 -11.97
C MET A 262 -3.31 -1.05 -11.13
N GLY A 263 -2.52 -1.77 -10.31
CA GLY A 263 -3.06 -2.77 -9.39
C GLY A 263 -4.05 -2.21 -8.37
N VAL A 264 -3.82 -1.01 -7.83
CA VAL A 264 -4.78 -0.35 -6.94
C VAL A 264 -6.10 -0.12 -7.66
N VAL A 265 -6.10 0.53 -8.83
CA VAL A 265 -7.34 0.81 -9.55
C VAL A 265 -8.07 -0.48 -9.90
N GLU A 266 -7.39 -1.46 -10.51
CA GLU A 266 -8.03 -2.73 -10.90
C GLU A 266 -8.69 -3.38 -9.68
N THR A 267 -7.99 -3.42 -8.55
CA THR A 267 -8.53 -3.96 -7.30
C THR A 267 -9.79 -3.20 -6.86
N LEU A 268 -9.74 -1.88 -6.80
CA LEU A 268 -10.87 -1.09 -6.30
C LEU A 268 -12.10 -1.19 -7.22
N VAL A 269 -11.90 -1.17 -8.54
CA VAL A 269 -13.00 -1.13 -9.51
C VAL A 269 -13.57 -2.52 -9.80
N HIS A 270 -12.77 -3.57 -9.81
CA HIS A 270 -13.29 -4.93 -9.93
C HIS A 270 -13.93 -5.41 -8.63
N THR A 271 -13.46 -4.96 -7.46
CA THR A 271 -14.21 -5.16 -6.21
C THR A 271 -15.58 -4.49 -6.25
N HIS A 272 -15.72 -3.33 -6.91
CA HIS A 272 -17.04 -2.72 -7.13
C HIS A 272 -17.95 -3.60 -7.99
N ASP A 273 -17.42 -4.14 -9.09
CA ASP A 273 -18.19 -5.01 -9.97
C ASP A 273 -18.63 -6.29 -9.23
N LEU A 274 -17.70 -6.91 -8.49
CA LEU A 274 -17.94 -8.07 -7.65
C LEU A 274 -18.95 -7.79 -6.54
N ALA A 275 -18.78 -6.72 -5.78
CA ALA A 275 -19.69 -6.34 -4.71
C ALA A 275 -21.12 -6.14 -5.22
N ARG A 276 -21.28 -5.54 -6.40
CA ARG A 276 -22.60 -5.40 -7.04
C ARG A 276 -23.22 -6.74 -7.43
N GLY A 277 -22.43 -7.66 -8.00
CA GLY A 277 -22.91 -9.01 -8.33
C GLY A 277 -23.30 -9.80 -7.08
N LEU A 278 -22.45 -9.77 -6.06
CA LEU A 278 -22.59 -10.53 -4.82
C LEU A 278 -23.56 -9.89 -3.81
N GLY A 279 -24.04 -8.67 -4.07
CA GLY A 279 -24.96 -7.95 -3.18
C GLY A 279 -24.31 -7.40 -1.91
N LEU A 280 -23.03 -7.03 -1.99
CA LEU A 280 -22.24 -6.46 -0.91
C LEU A 280 -22.17 -4.94 -0.99
N GLU A 281 -21.99 -4.29 0.16
CA GLU A 281 -21.64 -2.87 0.20
C GLU A 281 -20.13 -2.66 0.01
N TRP A 282 -19.76 -1.68 -0.81
CA TRP A 282 -18.36 -1.39 -1.11
C TRP A 282 -18.12 0.11 -1.25
N SER A 283 -17.18 0.63 -0.47
CA SER A 283 -16.66 1.99 -0.60
C SER A 283 -15.19 2.03 -0.16
N PRO A 284 -14.25 2.31 -1.07
CA PRO A 284 -12.84 2.37 -0.73
C PRO A 284 -12.43 3.73 -0.13
N PRO A 285 -11.28 3.79 0.58
CA PRO A 285 -10.78 5.03 1.16
C PRO A 285 -10.57 6.14 0.13
N ARG A 286 -11.03 7.35 0.47
CA ARG A 286 -10.96 8.55 -0.38
C ARG A 286 -9.53 8.86 -0.85
N ASP A 287 -8.55 8.76 0.05
CA ASP A 287 -7.18 9.16 -0.24
C ASP A 287 -6.49 8.16 -1.17
N LEU A 288 -6.81 6.87 -1.07
CA LEU A 288 -6.32 5.83 -1.97
C LEU A 288 -6.84 6.07 -3.40
N CYS A 289 -8.15 6.37 -3.53
CA CYS A 289 -8.74 6.76 -4.82
C CYS A 289 -8.07 8.04 -5.37
N GLY A 290 -7.83 9.03 -4.51
CA GLY A 290 -7.18 10.29 -4.86
C GLY A 290 -5.77 10.09 -5.43
N ARG A 291 -4.94 9.26 -4.79
CA ARG A 291 -3.57 8.96 -5.26
C ARG A 291 -3.57 8.25 -6.60
N ALA A 292 -4.43 7.24 -6.77
CA ALA A 292 -4.56 6.50 -8.02
C ALA A 292 -5.02 7.41 -9.19
N LEU A 293 -6.05 8.25 -8.94
CA LEU A 293 -6.52 9.24 -9.90
C LEU A 293 -5.41 10.19 -10.34
N ALA A 294 -4.69 10.76 -9.38
CA ALA A 294 -3.60 11.69 -9.65
C ALA A 294 -2.40 11.02 -10.35
N ARG A 295 -2.32 9.69 -10.43
CA ARG A 295 -1.25 8.94 -11.14
C ARG A 295 -1.58 8.57 -12.56
N LEU A 296 -2.82 8.18 -12.80
CA LEU A 296 -3.20 7.48 -14.02
C LEU A 296 -4.23 8.25 -14.85
N PHE A 297 -4.89 9.25 -14.26
CA PHE A 297 -5.99 9.97 -14.89
C PHE A 297 -5.74 11.49 -14.81
N PRO A 298 -4.81 12.03 -15.64
CA PRO A 298 -4.47 13.46 -15.61
C PRO A 298 -5.67 14.38 -15.90
N ASP A 299 -6.67 13.89 -16.63
CA ASP A 299 -7.89 14.64 -16.98
C ASP A 299 -9.05 14.41 -15.97
N ALA A 300 -8.78 13.77 -14.82
CA ALA A 300 -9.80 13.56 -13.81
C ALA A 300 -10.15 14.90 -13.11
N PRO A 301 -11.44 15.21 -12.91
CA PRO A 301 -11.85 16.38 -12.13
C PRO A 301 -11.18 16.39 -10.74
N GLU A 302 -10.69 17.56 -10.30
CA GLU A 302 -9.98 17.70 -9.02
C GLU A 302 -10.92 17.71 -7.79
N GLY A 303 -12.18 18.11 -7.98
CA GLY A 303 -13.20 18.18 -6.93
C GLY A 303 -14.05 16.90 -6.77
N GLY A 304 -14.94 16.91 -5.78
CA GLY A 304 -15.95 15.87 -5.57
C GLY A 304 -15.47 14.66 -4.76
N ASP A 305 -16.36 13.66 -4.65
CA ASP A 305 -16.04 12.37 -4.07
C ASP A 305 -15.04 11.62 -4.97
N ARG A 306 -13.89 11.26 -4.41
CA ARG A 306 -12.79 10.64 -5.18
C ARG A 306 -13.17 9.25 -5.67
N TRP A 307 -14.04 8.54 -4.95
CA TRP A 307 -14.52 7.25 -5.40
C TRP A 307 -15.47 7.38 -6.60
N ALA A 308 -16.45 8.27 -6.53
CA ALA A 308 -17.31 8.59 -7.67
C ALA A 308 -16.53 9.02 -8.92
N VAL A 309 -15.49 9.85 -8.75
CA VAL A 309 -14.61 10.26 -9.86
C VAL A 309 -13.86 9.08 -10.47
N LEU A 310 -13.37 8.13 -9.65
CA LEU A 310 -12.70 6.93 -10.14
C LEU A 310 -13.64 5.99 -10.90
N LEU A 311 -14.88 5.82 -10.42
CA LEU A 311 -15.91 5.09 -11.15
C LEU A 311 -16.25 5.75 -12.49
N TRP A 312 -16.33 7.08 -12.54
CA TRP A 312 -16.51 7.80 -13.79
C TRP A 312 -15.32 7.65 -14.74
N ALA A 313 -14.09 7.81 -14.22
CA ALA A 313 -12.85 7.72 -14.98
C ALA A 313 -12.69 6.36 -15.68
N THR A 314 -13.22 5.31 -15.05
CA THR A 314 -13.23 3.93 -15.55
C THR A 314 -14.56 3.49 -16.18
N GLY A 315 -15.43 4.46 -16.53
CA GLY A 315 -16.64 4.19 -17.30
C GLY A 315 -17.73 3.39 -16.57
N ARG A 316 -17.71 3.34 -15.23
CA ARG A 316 -18.70 2.65 -14.40
C ARG A 316 -19.84 3.57 -13.92
N ALA A 317 -19.62 4.88 -13.89
CA ALA A 317 -20.61 5.86 -13.44
C ALA A 317 -20.58 7.16 -14.26
N GLU A 318 -21.60 8.01 -14.06
CA GLU A 318 -21.65 9.41 -14.49
C GLU A 318 -21.41 10.35 -13.30
N LEU A 319 -21.09 11.62 -13.57
CA LEU A 319 -21.03 12.70 -12.57
C LEU A 319 -22.02 13.81 -12.97
N PRO A 320 -22.43 14.70 -12.03
CA PRO A 320 -23.42 15.75 -12.27
C PRO A 320 -23.22 16.64 -13.50
N ASP A 321 -22.00 16.75 -14.03
CA ASP A 321 -21.68 17.49 -15.27
C ASP A 321 -20.78 16.71 -16.23
N HIS A 322 -20.58 15.40 -15.99
CA HIS A 322 -19.76 14.55 -16.84
C HIS A 322 -20.52 13.27 -17.19
N PRO A 323 -20.98 13.10 -18.44
CA PRO A 323 -21.66 11.87 -18.85
C PRO A 323 -20.74 10.67 -18.67
N ARG A 324 -21.34 9.50 -18.47
CA ARG A 324 -20.61 8.23 -18.36
C ARG A 324 -19.69 8.03 -19.57
N ARG A 325 -18.43 7.70 -19.31
CA ARG A 325 -17.46 7.38 -20.37
C ARG A 325 -17.82 6.03 -21.01
N THR A 326 -17.91 5.99 -22.34
CA THR A 326 -18.09 4.76 -23.13
C THR A 326 -16.75 4.15 -23.56
N ALA A 327 -15.68 4.94 -23.53
CA ALA A 327 -14.30 4.51 -23.72
C ALA A 327 -13.42 5.26 -22.73
N TRP A 328 -12.44 4.57 -22.17
CA TRP A 328 -11.49 5.14 -21.22
C TRP A 328 -10.13 4.45 -21.36
N ARG A 329 -9.09 5.13 -20.89
CA ARG A 329 -7.74 4.59 -20.76
C ARG A 329 -7.03 5.27 -19.61
N TRP A 330 -6.01 4.60 -19.14
CA TRP A 330 -5.00 5.04 -18.20
C TRP A 330 -3.93 5.81 -18.98
N ASP A 331 -3.24 6.73 -18.33
CA ASP A 331 -1.90 7.15 -18.75
C ASP A 331 -0.85 6.36 -17.95
N GLY A 332 -0.36 5.26 -18.53
CA GLY A 332 0.61 4.38 -17.88
C GLY A 332 2.03 4.96 -17.83
N ARG A 333 2.32 6.03 -18.57
CA ARG A 333 3.66 6.61 -18.67
C ARG A 333 4.16 7.11 -17.31
N PRO A 334 5.48 7.21 -17.08
CA PRO A 334 6.03 7.87 -15.90
C PRO A 334 5.47 9.29 -15.79
N LEU A 335 5.19 9.74 -14.57
CA LEU A 335 4.50 11.02 -14.34
C LEU A 335 5.20 12.21 -15.03
N ALA A 336 6.53 12.23 -15.04
CA ALA A 336 7.33 13.25 -15.71
C ALA A 336 7.07 13.34 -17.23
N ASP A 337 6.75 12.21 -17.86
CA ASP A 337 6.49 12.10 -19.30
C ASP A 337 5.03 12.43 -19.64
N GLN A 338 4.12 12.38 -18.67
CA GLN A 338 2.72 12.79 -18.84
C GLN A 338 2.62 14.31 -18.97
N THR A 339 3.27 15.04 -18.06
CA THR A 339 3.21 16.50 -17.99
C THR A 339 3.90 17.19 -19.17
N ALA A 340 4.89 16.54 -19.78
CA ALA A 340 5.57 17.06 -20.97
C ALA A 340 4.68 17.02 -22.22
N SER A 341 3.72 16.10 -22.28
CA SER A 341 2.82 15.91 -23.43
C SER A 341 1.63 16.88 -23.43
N SER A 342 1.29 17.48 -22.29
CA SER A 342 0.20 18.47 -22.16
C SER A 342 0.64 19.92 -22.43
N ALA A 343 1.95 20.14 -22.64
CA ALA A 343 2.54 21.45 -22.92
C ALA A 343 2.88 21.67 -24.41
N GLY A 344 2.42 20.79 -25.30
CA GLY A 344 2.66 20.82 -26.74
C GLY A 344 1.38 20.86 -27.55
#